data_AF-A0A7C5E913-F1
#
_entry.id   AF-A0A7C5E913-F1
#
_cell.length_a   1.000
_cell.length_b   1.000
_cell.length_c   1.000
_cell.angle_alpha   90.00
_cell.angle_beta   90.00
_cell.angle_gamma   90.00
#
_symmetry.space_group_name_H-M   'P 1'
#
loop_
_entity.id
_entity.type
_entity.pdbx_description
1 polymer ?
#
loop_
_entity_poly.entity_id
_entity_poly.type
_entity_poly.pdbx_seq_one_letter_code
_entity_poly.pdbx_strand_id
1 'polypeptide(L)'
;MRLFGGEQVKAFMERFNIDDDYPLQARLVSNAIEQAQHRVEGANFDIRKHLLEYDDVLNKQRNLIYSQRNRVFEKEDLTEDVNELLRQEVQRRVQSSDAAGERWRLLAWLEQIQPPSITPQGIFPSFTYKILLDELNAASHNLSEALLDLAARALDAENAHLHQGIQMLLDRAGEDLESQREERLETLQNFLDSLAENAAQETRRPSAILEELNQLLRLPLRLSPDQLRLLLDDPPALQETLAAQTETLLTTLIAGRLLATLELRLGESLGLNAGDLPALSWEELRATLEERCAQVLAARRERLLGAEGQIRRDLAAALERLEEDNDQSRLHLLGLMSQGTRLIFDARTHQQKRLVFTRIHYTYLAADLLAEISTEDLAAQILEHLTAAQEAQRRAFGETEYQRLRQSGQLPPVLTPEAIGRRIQTQIYRQVLLGAMTELWVDYLTRVEALRVSIGLEAYAQRDPLVQYKSQASEMFQNLLADIRAAVIGRIFLYQPQVAVTPAVAASSAAATQAAPAATPTSSGNKRKRHRR
;
A
#
# COMPACT_ATOMS: atom_id res chain seq x y z
N MET A 1 15.68 -56.26 -0.30
CA MET A 1 17.09 -56.65 -0.55
C MET A 1 17.93 -55.49 -1.07
N ARG A 2 17.61 -54.85 -2.22
CA ARG A 2 18.44 -53.80 -2.84
C ARG A 2 18.79 -52.58 -1.97
N LEU A 3 17.90 -52.16 -1.06
CA LEU A 3 18.08 -50.92 -0.29
C LEU A 3 18.91 -51.05 0.99
N PHE A 4 18.95 -52.21 1.68
CA PHE A 4 19.54 -52.29 3.03
C PHE A 4 20.22 -53.62 3.45
N GLY A 5 20.21 -54.68 2.61
CA GLY A 5 20.78 -55.98 3.01
C GLY A 5 21.21 -56.93 1.89
N GLY A 6 21.02 -56.55 0.62
CA GLY A 6 21.33 -57.40 -0.53
C GLY A 6 22.83 -57.62 -0.72
N GLU A 7 23.67 -56.65 -0.38
CA GLU A 7 25.12 -56.72 -0.57
C GLU A 7 25.79 -57.70 0.40
N GLN A 8 25.36 -57.72 1.66
CA GLN A 8 25.88 -58.64 2.68
C GLN A 8 25.42 -60.09 2.44
N VAL A 9 24.17 -60.29 2.01
CA VAL A 9 23.63 -61.62 1.66
C VAL A 9 24.31 -62.14 0.39
N LYS A 10 24.52 -61.28 -0.62
CA LYS A 10 25.22 -61.64 -1.85
C LYS A 10 26.69 -61.99 -1.61
N ALA A 11 27.41 -61.20 -0.81
CA ALA A 11 28.79 -61.48 -0.41
C ALA A 11 28.92 -62.79 0.39
N PHE A 12 27.89 -63.15 1.17
CA PHE A 12 27.84 -64.44 1.86
C PHE A 12 27.61 -65.62 0.89
N MET A 13 26.68 -65.48 -0.07
CA MET A 13 26.44 -66.51 -1.09
C MET A 13 27.66 -66.76 -1.98
N GLU A 14 28.34 -65.68 -2.41
CA GLU A 14 29.57 -65.75 -3.20
C GLU A 14 30.73 -66.38 -2.41
N ARG A 15 30.86 -66.09 -1.11
CA ARG A 15 31.93 -66.64 -0.26
C ARG A 15 31.77 -68.12 0.06
N PHE A 16 30.54 -68.62 0.10
CA PHE A 16 30.23 -70.04 0.38
C PHE A 16 29.87 -70.84 -0.87
N ASN A 17 29.95 -70.23 -2.06
CA ASN A 17 29.73 -70.86 -3.37
C ASN A 17 28.39 -71.64 -3.45
N ILE A 18 27.32 -71.02 -2.92
CA ILE A 18 25.96 -71.60 -2.92
C ILE A 18 25.30 -71.29 -4.27
N ASP A 19 24.79 -72.32 -4.95
CA ASP A 19 24.13 -72.20 -6.26
C ASP A 19 22.80 -71.43 -6.18
N ASP A 20 22.51 -70.60 -7.18
CA ASP A 20 21.36 -69.69 -7.21
C ASP A 20 19.99 -70.40 -7.25
N ASP A 21 19.97 -71.68 -7.67
CA ASP A 21 18.76 -72.48 -7.84
C ASP A 21 18.31 -73.20 -6.55
N TYR A 22 19.10 -73.16 -5.47
CA TYR A 22 18.76 -73.81 -4.21
C TYR A 22 18.07 -72.84 -3.22
N PRO A 23 16.89 -73.19 -2.67
CA PRO A 23 16.22 -72.35 -1.68
C PRO A 23 17.05 -72.24 -0.40
N LEU A 24 17.53 -71.03 -0.12
CA LEU A 24 18.33 -70.72 1.06
C LEU A 24 17.50 -70.82 2.34
N GLN A 25 17.74 -71.85 3.15
CA GLN A 25 17.16 -72.02 4.49
C GLN A 25 18.21 -71.81 5.61
N ALA A 26 19.01 -70.75 5.47
CA ALA A 26 19.98 -70.37 6.49
C ALA A 26 19.35 -69.34 7.44
N ARG A 27 19.30 -69.67 8.75
CA ARG A 27 18.81 -68.75 9.81
C ARG A 27 19.45 -67.36 9.73
N LEU A 28 20.73 -67.28 9.35
CA LEU A 28 21.46 -66.02 9.17
C LEU A 28 20.89 -65.14 8.05
N VAL A 29 20.44 -65.73 6.94
CA VAL A 29 19.87 -65.00 5.79
C VAL A 29 18.44 -64.55 6.12
N SER A 30 17.63 -65.39 6.78
CA SER A 30 16.31 -65.00 7.27
C SER A 30 16.39 -63.82 8.24
N ASN A 31 17.31 -63.85 9.21
CA ASN A 31 17.54 -62.75 10.16
C ASN A 31 17.99 -61.46 9.45
N ALA A 32 18.83 -61.56 8.41
CA ALA A 32 19.28 -60.38 7.64
C ALA A 32 18.13 -59.75 6.83
N ILE A 33 17.23 -60.57 6.27
CA ILE A 33 16.03 -60.09 5.57
C ILE A 33 15.07 -59.43 6.55
N GLU A 34 14.83 -60.04 7.71
CA GLU A 34 13.99 -59.50 8.79
C GLU A 34 14.54 -58.17 9.32
N GLN A 35 15.85 -58.06 9.55
CA GLN A 35 16.50 -56.78 9.93
C GLN A 35 16.40 -55.71 8.83
N ALA A 36 16.48 -56.09 7.55
CA ALA A 36 16.29 -55.15 6.45
C ALA A 36 14.82 -54.69 6.36
N GLN A 37 13.87 -55.59 6.62
CA GLN A 37 12.45 -55.28 6.70
C GLN A 37 12.16 -54.32 7.86
N HIS A 38 12.64 -54.61 9.07
CA HIS A 38 12.51 -53.71 10.22
C HIS A 38 13.13 -52.33 9.99
N ARG A 39 14.25 -52.24 9.26
CA ARG A 39 14.84 -50.95 8.87
C ARG A 39 13.97 -50.17 7.89
N VAL A 40 13.37 -50.83 6.90
CA VAL A 40 12.42 -50.19 5.96
C VAL A 40 11.13 -49.78 6.68
N GLU A 41 10.63 -50.61 7.57
CA GLU A 41 9.48 -50.29 8.43
C GLU A 41 9.78 -49.11 9.35
N GLY A 42 10.97 -49.06 9.96
CA GLY A 42 11.46 -47.95 10.75
C GLY A 42 11.56 -46.66 9.94
N ALA A 43 12.20 -46.69 8.77
CA ALA A 43 12.30 -45.52 7.89
C ALA A 43 10.92 -45.02 7.42
N ASN A 44 10.01 -45.93 7.06
CA ASN A 44 8.63 -45.57 6.73
C ASN A 44 7.88 -44.99 7.93
N PHE A 45 8.11 -45.53 9.13
CA PHE A 45 7.53 -45.01 10.37
C PHE A 45 8.03 -43.60 10.66
N ASP A 46 9.33 -43.34 10.55
CA ASP A 46 9.94 -42.04 10.78
C ASP A 46 9.42 -40.99 9.78
N ILE A 47 9.31 -41.34 8.49
CA ILE A 47 8.72 -40.45 7.47
C ILE A 47 7.28 -40.08 7.83
N ARG A 48 6.45 -41.06 8.23
CA ARG A 48 5.06 -40.80 8.63
C ARG A 48 4.98 -39.98 9.90
N LYS A 49 5.85 -40.25 10.87
CA LYS A 49 5.93 -39.50 12.13
C LYS A 49 6.25 -38.04 11.85
N HIS A 50 7.28 -37.76 11.04
CA HIS A 50 7.62 -36.39 10.67
C HIS A 50 6.47 -35.70 9.93
N LEU A 51 5.86 -36.36 8.94
CA LEU A 51 4.70 -35.81 8.22
C LEU A 51 3.54 -35.46 9.17
N LEU A 52 3.25 -36.33 10.13
CA LEU A 52 2.24 -36.11 11.16
C LEU A 52 2.59 -34.91 12.04
N GLU A 53 3.84 -34.76 12.46
CA GLU A 53 4.30 -33.64 13.29
C GLU A 53 4.14 -32.27 12.57
N TYR A 54 4.34 -32.22 11.25
CA TYR A 54 4.05 -31.03 10.44
C TYR A 54 2.55 -30.75 10.33
N ASP A 55 1.74 -31.80 10.12
CA ASP A 55 0.28 -31.70 10.00
C ASP A 55 -0.39 -31.31 11.33
N ASP A 56 0.14 -31.75 12.47
CA ASP A 56 -0.36 -31.41 13.80
C ASP A 56 -0.39 -29.89 14.06
N VAL A 57 0.61 -29.17 13.55
CA VAL A 57 0.67 -27.70 13.64
C VAL A 57 -0.48 -27.07 12.84
N LEU A 58 -0.63 -27.50 11.59
CA LEU A 58 -1.69 -27.02 10.70
C LEU A 58 -3.09 -27.39 11.20
N ASN A 59 -3.26 -28.59 11.77
CA ASN A 59 -4.53 -29.04 12.34
C ASN A 59 -4.95 -28.16 13.51
N LYS A 60 -4.03 -27.80 14.41
CA LYS A 60 -4.32 -26.87 15.52
C LYS A 60 -4.77 -25.50 15.01
N GLN A 61 -4.07 -24.96 14.03
CA GLN A 61 -4.39 -23.66 13.42
C GLN A 61 -5.74 -23.71 12.69
N ARG A 62 -6.01 -24.78 11.93
CA ARG A 62 -7.27 -25.03 11.23
C ARG A 62 -8.44 -25.09 12.20
N ASN A 63 -8.28 -25.81 13.31
CA ASN A 63 -9.32 -25.90 14.35
C ASN A 63 -9.62 -24.52 14.95
N LEU A 64 -8.58 -23.70 15.16
CA LEU A 64 -8.77 -22.33 15.64
C LEU A 64 -9.54 -21.48 14.62
N ILE A 65 -9.13 -21.47 13.35
CA ILE A 65 -9.81 -20.69 12.31
C ILE A 65 -11.25 -21.16 12.09
N TYR A 66 -11.50 -22.47 12.04
CA TYR A 66 -12.83 -23.01 11.80
C TYR A 66 -13.76 -22.85 13.00
N SER A 67 -13.24 -22.91 14.23
CA SER A 67 -14.05 -22.60 15.41
C SER A 67 -14.49 -21.13 15.43
N GLN A 68 -13.58 -20.20 15.12
CA GLN A 68 -13.93 -18.78 14.99
C GLN A 68 -14.93 -18.56 13.86
N ARG A 69 -14.74 -19.21 12.71
CA ARG A 69 -15.63 -19.10 11.55
C ARG A 69 -17.03 -19.62 11.85
N ASN A 70 -17.14 -20.77 12.53
CA ASN A 70 -18.43 -21.32 12.96
C ASN A 70 -19.12 -20.41 13.97
N ARG A 71 -18.37 -19.84 14.92
CA ARG A 71 -18.91 -18.82 15.85
C ARG A 71 -19.50 -17.63 15.09
N VAL A 72 -18.80 -17.14 14.07
CA VAL A 72 -19.29 -16.05 13.21
C VAL A 72 -20.55 -16.47 12.44
N PHE A 73 -20.69 -17.73 12.04
CA PHE A 73 -21.87 -18.26 11.35
C PHE A 73 -23.10 -18.45 12.25
N GLU A 74 -22.91 -18.78 13.53
CA GLU A 74 -24.00 -19.16 14.42
C GLU A 74 -24.48 -18.00 15.31
N LYS A 75 -23.58 -17.08 15.69
CA LYS A 75 -23.90 -16.02 16.65
C LYS A 75 -24.93 -15.04 16.06
N GLU A 76 -25.94 -14.66 16.86
CA GLU A 76 -27.01 -13.74 16.45
C GLU A 76 -26.56 -12.27 16.38
N ASP A 77 -25.57 -11.89 17.17
CA ASP A 77 -25.00 -10.54 17.21
C ASP A 77 -23.48 -10.61 17.24
N LEU A 78 -22.84 -9.91 16.29
CA LEU A 78 -21.38 -9.89 16.10
C LEU A 78 -20.76 -8.57 16.55
N THR A 79 -21.53 -7.66 17.14
CA THR A 79 -21.08 -6.32 17.53
C THR A 79 -19.88 -6.37 18.47
N GLU A 80 -19.96 -7.17 19.53
CA GLU A 80 -18.84 -7.31 20.48
C GLU A 80 -17.58 -7.92 19.84
N ASP A 81 -17.72 -8.88 18.93
CA ASP A 81 -16.56 -9.50 18.28
C ASP A 81 -15.85 -8.48 17.37
N VAL A 82 -16.62 -7.67 16.65
CA VAL A 82 -16.08 -6.59 15.82
C VAL A 82 -15.47 -5.48 16.68
N ASN A 83 -16.10 -5.11 17.79
CA ASN A 83 -15.59 -4.07 18.69
C ASN A 83 -14.28 -4.48 19.35
N GLU A 84 -14.11 -5.77 19.68
CA GLU A 84 -12.83 -6.30 20.16
C GLU A 84 -11.73 -6.22 19.09
N LEU A 85 -12.06 -6.56 17.83
CA LEU A 85 -11.11 -6.41 16.73
C LEU A 85 -10.70 -4.94 16.55
N LEU A 86 -11.67 -4.01 16.57
CA LEU A 86 -11.41 -2.57 16.49
C LEU A 86 -10.53 -2.10 17.64
N ARG A 87 -10.83 -2.50 18.88
CA ARG A 87 -10.05 -2.17 20.08
C ARG A 87 -8.59 -2.56 19.94
N GLN A 88 -8.34 -3.82 19.58
CA GLN A 88 -6.97 -4.33 19.42
C GLN A 88 -6.20 -3.60 18.32
N GLU A 89 -6.85 -3.33 17.19
CA GLU A 89 -6.19 -2.66 16.07
C GLU A 89 -5.92 -1.18 16.34
N VAL A 90 -6.86 -0.46 16.95
CA VAL A 90 -6.68 0.94 17.36
C VAL A 90 -5.56 1.05 18.38
N GLN A 91 -5.57 0.23 19.43
CA GLN A 91 -4.51 0.24 20.45
C GLN A 91 -3.13 0.00 19.82
N ARG A 92 -3.01 -1.00 18.95
CA ARG A 92 -1.76 -1.31 18.24
C ARG A 92 -1.28 -0.12 17.39
N ARG A 93 -2.19 0.53 16.65
CA ARG A 93 -1.84 1.65 15.77
C ARG A 93 -1.52 2.93 16.52
N VAL A 94 -2.23 3.22 17.61
CA VAL A 94 -1.93 4.37 18.47
C VAL A 94 -0.52 4.23 19.05
N GLN A 95 -0.21 3.08 19.66
CA GLN A 95 1.13 2.78 20.19
C GLN A 95 2.22 2.91 19.12
N SER A 96 1.98 2.34 17.94
CA SER A 96 2.92 2.42 16.82
C SER A 96 3.11 3.86 16.31
N SER A 97 2.05 4.67 16.29
CA SER A 97 2.13 6.06 15.81
C SER A 97 2.89 6.96 16.78
N ASP A 98 2.77 6.72 18.08
CA ASP A 98 3.45 7.50 19.12
C ASP A 98 4.95 7.18 19.16
N ALA A 99 5.30 5.90 19.07
CA ALA A 99 6.70 5.46 19.00
C ALA A 99 7.45 6.03 17.78
N ALA A 100 6.74 6.27 16.67
CA ALA A 100 7.31 6.86 15.46
C ALA A 100 7.24 8.40 15.45
N GLY A 101 6.46 9.04 16.32
CA GLY A 101 6.13 10.46 16.23
C GLY A 101 5.26 10.82 15.01
N GLU A 102 4.48 9.86 14.50
CA GLU A 102 3.75 9.96 13.22
C GLU A 102 2.23 9.82 13.40
N ARG A 103 1.63 10.58 14.33
CA ARG A 103 0.18 10.57 14.57
C ARG A 103 -0.64 10.89 13.30
N TRP A 104 -0.07 11.63 12.35
CA TRP A 104 -0.69 11.88 11.04
C TRP A 104 -0.97 10.59 10.25
N ARG A 105 -0.13 9.54 10.38
CA ARG A 105 -0.36 8.24 9.72
C ARG A 105 -1.55 7.50 10.31
N LEU A 106 -1.73 7.60 11.63
CA LEU A 106 -2.91 7.08 12.32
C LEU A 106 -4.18 7.77 11.80
N LEU A 107 -4.16 9.11 11.69
CA LEU A 107 -5.29 9.88 11.16
C LEU A 107 -5.56 9.57 9.69
N ALA A 108 -4.53 9.44 8.85
CA ALA A 108 -4.69 9.03 7.46
C ALA A 108 -5.34 7.64 7.33
N TRP A 109 -4.97 6.70 8.21
CA TRP A 109 -5.63 5.41 8.28
C TRP A 109 -7.10 5.53 8.73
N LEU A 110 -7.40 6.38 9.72
CA LEU A 110 -8.78 6.64 10.16
C LEU A 110 -9.64 7.24 9.04
N GLU A 111 -9.10 8.19 8.27
CA GLU A 111 -9.76 8.73 7.07
C GLU A 111 -10.04 7.65 6.02
N GLN A 112 -9.13 6.70 5.86
CA GLN A 112 -9.30 5.60 4.91
C GLN A 112 -10.39 4.64 5.37
N ILE A 113 -10.41 4.25 6.65
CA ILE A 113 -11.36 3.25 7.13
C ILE A 113 -12.74 3.84 7.39
N GLN A 114 -12.85 5.05 7.92
CA GLN A 114 -14.11 5.72 8.24
C GLN A 114 -14.07 7.17 7.72
N PRO A 115 -14.21 7.34 6.38
CA PRO A 115 -14.38 8.68 5.80
C PRO A 115 -15.73 9.28 6.24
N PRO A 116 -15.92 10.60 6.06
CA PRO A 116 -17.21 11.23 6.27
C PRO A 116 -18.30 10.52 5.48
N SER A 117 -19.41 10.19 6.13
CA SER A 117 -20.50 9.43 5.53
C SER A 117 -21.81 10.19 5.59
N ILE A 118 -22.60 10.12 4.53
CA ILE A 118 -23.91 10.76 4.47
C ILE A 118 -24.93 9.78 5.04
N THR A 119 -25.64 10.23 6.06
CA THR A 119 -26.74 9.49 6.69
C THR A 119 -28.05 10.26 6.50
N PRO A 120 -29.22 9.65 6.75
CA PRO A 120 -30.50 10.37 6.77
C PRO A 120 -30.54 11.55 7.76
N GLN A 121 -29.66 11.56 8.77
CA GLN A 121 -29.58 12.59 9.82
C GLN A 121 -28.55 13.69 9.49
N GLY A 122 -27.85 13.57 8.36
CA GLY A 122 -26.75 14.45 7.97
C GLY A 122 -25.44 13.72 7.78
N ILE A 123 -24.36 14.48 7.64
CA ILE A 123 -22.98 14.02 7.54
C ILE A 123 -22.54 13.54 8.93
N PHE A 124 -22.12 12.28 9.02
CA PHE A 124 -21.33 11.78 10.13
C PHE A 124 -19.84 12.01 9.79
N PRO A 125 -19.10 12.80 10.58
CA PRO A 125 -17.73 13.15 10.27
C PRO A 125 -16.77 11.96 10.42
N SER A 126 -15.63 12.01 9.74
CA SER A 126 -14.48 11.20 10.15
C SER A 126 -13.86 11.74 11.44
N PHE A 127 -12.96 10.98 12.07
CA PHE A 127 -12.34 11.42 13.32
C PHE A 127 -11.55 12.73 13.16
N THR A 128 -10.84 12.91 12.03
CA THR A 128 -10.13 14.17 11.74
C THR A 128 -11.12 15.34 11.68
N TYR A 129 -12.23 15.18 10.95
CA TYR A 129 -13.24 16.23 10.82
C TYR A 129 -13.94 16.52 12.15
N LYS A 130 -14.13 15.52 13.01
CA LYS A 130 -14.65 15.70 14.38
C LYS A 130 -13.72 16.59 15.20
N ILE A 131 -12.40 16.35 15.16
CA ILE A 131 -11.41 17.19 15.88
C ILE A 131 -11.47 18.64 15.41
N LEU A 132 -11.51 18.85 14.08
CA LEU A 132 -11.59 20.21 13.52
C LEU A 132 -12.93 20.88 13.84
N LEU A 133 -14.01 20.12 13.87
CA LEU A 133 -15.33 20.63 14.25
C LEU A 133 -15.34 21.06 15.71
N ASP A 134 -14.75 20.27 16.61
CA ASP A 134 -14.61 20.63 18.03
C ASP A 134 -13.79 21.91 18.20
N GLU A 135 -12.68 22.05 17.46
CA GLU A 135 -11.84 23.27 17.43
C GLU A 135 -12.65 24.49 16.96
N LEU A 136 -13.44 24.36 15.89
CA LEU A 136 -14.31 25.43 15.40
C LEU A 136 -15.45 25.75 16.38
N ASN A 137 -15.97 24.76 17.09
CA ASN A 137 -17.03 24.92 18.09
C ASN A 137 -16.49 25.61 19.36
N ALA A 138 -15.22 25.41 19.69
CA ALA A 138 -14.53 26.11 20.78
C ALA A 138 -14.14 27.55 20.42
N ALA A 139 -14.01 27.89 19.12
CA ALA A 139 -13.64 29.22 18.69
C ALA A 139 -14.74 30.25 19.01
N SER A 140 -14.39 31.28 19.79
CA SER A 140 -15.30 32.36 20.20
C SER A 140 -15.53 33.46 19.15
N HIS A 141 -15.02 33.27 17.93
CA HIS A 141 -14.88 34.31 16.91
C HIS A 141 -15.90 34.18 15.76
N ASN A 142 -15.89 35.15 14.86
CA ASN A 142 -16.58 35.09 13.57
C ASN A 142 -16.21 33.80 12.82
N LEU A 143 -17.21 33.01 12.43
CA LEU A 143 -17.02 31.73 11.74
C LEU A 143 -16.11 31.84 10.50
N SER A 144 -16.23 32.94 9.75
CA SER A 144 -15.40 33.17 8.57
C SER A 144 -13.91 33.26 8.92
N GLU A 145 -13.58 34.01 9.97
CA GLU A 145 -12.20 34.17 10.43
C GLU A 145 -11.66 32.87 11.02
N ALA A 146 -12.47 32.15 11.81
CA ALA A 146 -12.11 30.86 12.37
C ALA A 146 -11.81 29.80 11.29
N LEU A 147 -12.63 29.74 10.23
CA LEU A 147 -12.41 28.82 9.11
C LEU A 147 -11.14 29.16 8.30
N LEU A 148 -10.87 30.45 8.08
CA LEU A 148 -9.66 30.89 7.38
C LEU A 148 -8.40 30.66 8.21
N ASP A 149 -8.45 30.87 9.53
CA ASP A 149 -7.38 30.55 10.46
C ASP A 149 -7.09 29.05 10.48
N LEU A 150 -8.13 28.23 10.59
CA LEU A 150 -8.01 26.77 10.56
C LEU A 150 -7.39 26.30 9.23
N ALA A 151 -7.84 26.85 8.10
CA ALA A 151 -7.27 26.51 6.80
C ALA A 151 -5.80 26.94 6.67
N ALA A 152 -5.43 28.09 7.25
CA ALA A 152 -4.04 28.56 7.32
C ALA A 152 -3.17 27.59 8.14
N ARG A 153 -3.57 27.29 9.38
CA ARG A 153 -2.88 26.33 10.25
C ARG A 153 -2.76 24.95 9.61
N ALA A 154 -3.80 24.49 8.92
CA ALA A 154 -3.79 23.21 8.20
C ALA A 154 -2.78 23.19 7.06
N LEU A 155 -2.73 24.24 6.25
CA LEU A 155 -1.78 24.33 5.16
C LEU A 155 -0.34 24.52 5.66
N ASP A 156 -0.15 25.26 6.75
CA ASP A 156 1.16 25.46 7.35
C ASP A 156 1.70 24.15 7.98
N ALA A 157 0.85 23.38 8.67
CA ALA A 157 1.20 22.04 9.19
C ALA A 157 1.55 21.06 8.05
N GLU A 158 0.77 21.05 6.97
CA GLU A 158 1.05 20.24 5.78
C GLU A 158 2.40 20.63 5.13
N ASN A 159 2.64 21.93 4.97
CA ASN A 159 3.90 22.43 4.39
C ASN A 159 5.11 22.09 5.27
N ALA A 160 4.98 22.17 6.60
CA ALA A 160 6.03 21.77 7.53
C ALA A 160 6.38 20.28 7.38
N HIS A 161 5.36 19.41 7.30
CA HIS A 161 5.56 17.98 7.06
C HIS A 161 6.25 17.71 5.71
N LEU A 162 5.79 18.35 4.64
CA LEU A 162 6.40 18.21 3.31
C LEU A 162 7.87 18.67 3.32
N HIS A 163 8.16 19.81 3.97
CA HIS A 163 9.50 20.35 4.09
C HIS A 163 10.44 19.40 4.84
N GLN A 164 10.03 18.89 5.99
CA GLN A 164 10.82 17.90 6.75
C GLN A 164 11.06 16.63 5.92
N GLY A 165 10.03 16.14 5.22
CA GLY A 165 10.15 14.99 4.35
C GLY A 165 11.12 15.21 3.18
N ILE A 166 11.17 16.43 2.63
CA ILE A 166 12.11 16.82 1.58
C ILE A 166 13.53 16.87 2.12
N GLN A 167 13.76 17.46 3.29
CA GLN A 167 15.08 17.49 3.93
C GLN A 167 15.63 16.09 4.16
N MET A 168 14.85 15.20 4.79
CA MET A 168 15.28 13.80 5.01
C MET A 168 15.59 13.06 3.71
N LEU A 169 14.83 13.33 2.64
CA LEU A 169 15.07 12.73 1.33
C LEU A 169 16.36 13.24 0.69
N LEU A 170 16.64 14.54 0.82
CA LEU A 170 17.87 15.14 0.34
C LEU A 170 19.07 14.65 1.16
N ASP A 171 19.00 14.66 2.49
CA ASP A 171 20.05 14.14 3.37
C ASP A 171 20.42 12.70 2.99
N ARG A 172 19.41 11.83 2.85
CA ARG A 172 19.63 10.44 2.46
C ARG A 172 20.25 10.31 1.08
N ALA A 173 19.80 11.11 0.11
CA ALA A 173 20.38 11.10 -1.23
C ALA A 173 21.83 11.60 -1.24
N GLY A 174 22.21 12.50 -0.34
CA GLY A 174 23.58 12.93 -0.14
C GLY A 174 24.47 11.79 0.38
N GLU A 175 24.03 11.10 1.44
CA GLU A 175 24.74 9.92 1.98
C GLU A 175 24.91 8.83 0.92
N ASP A 176 23.85 8.53 0.17
CA ASP A 176 23.87 7.53 -0.90
C ASP A 176 24.77 7.95 -2.07
N LEU A 177 24.81 9.25 -2.42
CA LEU A 177 25.71 9.79 -3.45
C LEU A 177 27.17 9.66 -3.01
N GLU A 178 27.49 10.01 -1.76
CA GLU A 178 28.84 9.94 -1.22
C GLU A 178 29.35 8.49 -1.22
N SER A 179 28.55 7.56 -0.69
CA SER A 179 28.88 6.13 -0.70
C SER A 179 29.07 5.59 -2.13
N GLN A 180 28.20 5.96 -3.07
CA GLN A 180 28.35 5.55 -4.47
C GLN A 180 29.59 6.18 -5.12
N ARG A 181 29.91 7.43 -4.79
CA ARG A 181 31.10 8.11 -5.31
C ARG A 181 32.36 7.40 -4.85
N GLU A 182 32.48 7.09 -3.56
CA GLU A 182 33.62 6.36 -3.01
C GLU A 182 33.80 4.99 -3.68
N GLU A 183 32.73 4.17 -3.75
CA GLU A 183 32.77 2.84 -4.38
C GLU A 183 33.23 2.92 -5.85
N ARG A 184 32.69 3.89 -6.61
CA ARG A 184 32.99 4.05 -8.04
C ARG A 184 34.39 4.60 -8.28
N LEU A 185 34.86 5.53 -7.46
CA LEU A 185 36.22 6.06 -7.56
C LEU A 185 37.26 5.01 -7.17
N GLU A 186 37.00 4.19 -6.14
CA GLU A 186 37.85 3.06 -5.78
C GLU A 186 37.88 2.01 -6.90
N THR A 187 36.71 1.67 -7.47
CA THR A 187 36.63 0.75 -8.62
C THR A 187 37.38 1.28 -9.83
N LEU A 188 37.24 2.58 -10.13
CA LEU A 188 37.95 3.24 -11.23
C LEU A 188 39.47 3.18 -10.99
N GLN A 189 39.93 3.52 -9.79
CA GLN A 189 41.34 3.49 -9.44
C GLN A 189 41.91 2.07 -9.55
N ASN A 190 41.28 1.08 -8.92
CA ASN A 190 41.70 -0.32 -8.98
C ASN A 190 41.75 -0.85 -10.42
N PHE A 191 40.80 -0.43 -11.28
CA PHE A 191 40.80 -0.78 -12.69
C PHE A 191 42.00 -0.17 -13.43
N LEU A 192 42.27 1.12 -13.22
CA LEU A 192 43.40 1.82 -13.87
C LEU A 192 44.76 1.26 -13.39
N ASP A 193 44.90 0.96 -12.11
CA ASP A 193 46.11 0.36 -11.52
C ASP A 193 46.38 -1.03 -12.11
N SER A 194 45.34 -1.88 -12.16
CA SER A 194 45.42 -3.22 -12.79
C SER A 194 45.75 -3.13 -14.27
N LEU A 195 45.19 -2.16 -14.99
CA LEU A 195 45.47 -1.94 -16.41
C LEU A 195 46.93 -1.49 -16.62
N ALA A 196 47.45 -0.62 -15.75
CA ALA A 196 48.83 -0.15 -15.80
C ALA A 196 49.84 -1.28 -15.51
N GLU A 197 49.57 -2.14 -14.52
CA GLU A 197 50.42 -3.29 -14.19
C GLU A 197 50.47 -4.32 -15.33
N ASN A 198 49.38 -4.49 -16.06
CA ASN A 198 49.24 -5.49 -17.12
C ASN A 198 49.40 -4.92 -18.54
N ALA A 199 49.85 -3.66 -18.69
CA ALA A 199 49.90 -2.96 -19.97
C ALA A 199 50.67 -3.71 -21.07
N ALA A 200 51.74 -4.44 -20.71
CA ALA A 200 52.54 -5.22 -21.65
C ALA A 200 51.83 -6.49 -22.20
N GLN A 201 50.78 -6.96 -21.52
CA GLN A 201 50.01 -8.16 -21.89
C GLN A 201 48.62 -7.82 -22.43
N GLU A 202 48.25 -6.54 -22.44
CA GLU A 202 46.95 -6.09 -22.88
C GLU A 202 46.84 -6.13 -24.40
N THR A 203 45.82 -6.84 -24.91
CA THR A 203 45.60 -7.05 -26.36
C THR A 203 44.25 -6.53 -26.83
N ARG A 204 43.37 -6.12 -25.89
CA ARG A 204 42.06 -5.56 -26.20
C ARG A 204 42.21 -4.16 -26.82
N ARG A 205 41.22 -3.79 -27.64
CA ARG A 205 41.14 -2.43 -28.21
C ARG A 205 40.73 -1.43 -27.13
N PRO A 206 41.21 -0.18 -27.14
CA PRO A 206 40.83 0.84 -26.15
C PRO A 206 39.32 1.03 -25.97
N SER A 207 38.55 0.89 -27.04
CA SER A 207 37.08 0.98 -26.98
C SER A 207 36.44 -0.15 -26.18
N ALA A 208 37.01 -1.36 -26.24
CA ALA A 208 36.52 -2.51 -25.48
C ALA A 208 36.86 -2.37 -23.99
N ILE A 209 38.03 -1.78 -23.68
CA ILE A 209 38.45 -1.47 -22.31
C ILE A 209 37.54 -0.38 -21.71
N LEU A 210 37.22 0.67 -22.47
CA LEU A 210 36.25 1.68 -22.03
C LEU A 210 34.84 1.07 -21.84
N GLU A 211 34.43 0.13 -22.69
CA GLU A 211 33.15 -0.55 -22.55
C GLU A 211 33.09 -1.41 -21.27
N GLU A 212 34.16 -2.13 -20.95
CA GLU A 212 34.31 -2.86 -19.68
C GLU A 212 34.30 -1.93 -18.48
N LEU A 213 35.05 -0.82 -18.52
CA LEU A 213 35.04 0.20 -17.48
C LEU A 213 33.63 0.78 -17.27
N ASN A 214 32.90 1.06 -18.36
CA ASN A 214 31.52 1.52 -18.30
C ASN A 214 30.58 0.48 -17.70
N GLN A 215 30.79 -0.82 -17.98
CA GLN A 215 30.00 -1.91 -17.39
C GLN A 215 30.29 -2.07 -15.89
N LEU A 216 31.55 -1.97 -15.47
CA LEU A 216 31.97 -2.05 -14.08
C LEU A 216 31.43 -0.87 -13.26
N LEU A 217 31.60 0.36 -13.77
CA LEU A 217 31.13 1.57 -13.10
C LEU A 217 29.63 1.81 -13.28
N ARG A 218 28.99 1.12 -14.23
CA ARG A 218 27.59 1.34 -14.65
C ARG A 218 27.31 2.78 -15.06
N LEU A 219 28.30 3.43 -15.66
CA LEU A 219 28.24 4.83 -16.09
C LEU A 219 28.70 4.95 -17.55
N PRO A 220 28.06 5.81 -18.36
CA PRO A 220 28.44 5.99 -19.76
C PRO A 220 29.59 7.01 -19.90
N LEU A 221 30.80 6.65 -19.46
CA LEU A 221 31.98 7.52 -19.59
C LEU A 221 32.34 7.70 -21.07
N ARG A 222 32.83 8.89 -21.40
CA ARG A 222 33.22 9.26 -22.76
C ARG A 222 34.66 9.76 -22.77
N LEU A 223 35.46 9.18 -23.68
CA LEU A 223 36.83 9.59 -23.91
C LEU A 223 36.99 10.10 -25.34
N SER A 224 37.78 11.15 -25.53
CA SER A 224 38.20 11.61 -26.85
C SER A 224 39.14 10.59 -27.51
N PRO A 225 39.36 10.66 -28.84
CA PRO A 225 40.30 9.76 -29.53
C PRO A 225 41.72 9.77 -28.93
N ASP A 226 42.19 10.91 -28.42
CA ASP A 226 43.51 11.03 -27.79
C ASP A 226 43.51 10.43 -26.38
N GLN A 227 42.44 10.63 -25.61
CA GLN A 227 42.28 10.00 -24.29
C GLN A 227 42.14 8.48 -24.40
N LEU A 228 41.49 7.96 -25.44
CA LEU A 228 41.43 6.51 -25.69
C LEU A 228 42.82 5.90 -25.92
N ARG A 229 43.77 6.65 -26.51
CA ARG A 229 45.15 6.18 -26.66
C ARG A 229 45.88 6.19 -25.31
N LEU A 230 45.73 7.27 -24.56
CA LEU A 230 46.28 7.40 -23.20
C LEU A 230 45.79 6.30 -22.25
N LEU A 231 44.58 5.76 -22.46
CA LEU A 231 44.05 4.66 -21.65
C LEU A 231 44.92 3.38 -21.71
N LEU A 232 45.72 3.19 -22.77
CA LEU A 232 46.69 2.10 -22.87
C LEU A 232 48.12 2.54 -22.53
N ASP A 233 48.49 3.75 -22.96
CA ASP A 233 49.88 4.22 -22.88
C ASP A 233 50.25 4.73 -21.47
N ASP A 234 49.32 5.40 -20.78
CA ASP A 234 49.49 5.96 -19.43
C ASP A 234 48.12 6.08 -18.72
N PRO A 235 47.51 4.95 -18.28
CA PRO A 235 46.20 4.95 -17.63
C PRO A 235 46.07 5.91 -16.42
N PRO A 236 47.08 6.03 -15.53
CA PRO A 236 47.03 6.97 -14.40
C PRO A 236 46.81 8.43 -14.79
N ALA A 237 47.31 8.87 -15.95
CA ALA A 237 47.11 10.24 -16.44
C ALA A 237 45.63 10.59 -16.70
N LEU A 238 44.75 9.59 -16.85
CA LEU A 238 43.31 9.80 -17.04
C LEU A 238 42.51 9.78 -15.74
N GLN A 239 43.12 9.44 -14.60
CA GLN A 239 42.40 9.24 -13.34
C GLN A 239 41.57 10.47 -12.95
N GLU A 240 42.16 11.66 -12.93
CA GLU A 240 41.46 12.90 -12.56
C GLU A 240 40.31 13.22 -13.53
N THR A 241 40.52 13.01 -14.83
CA THR A 241 39.50 13.28 -15.86
C THR A 241 38.31 12.32 -15.73
N LEU A 242 38.60 11.02 -15.55
CA LEU A 242 37.58 9.99 -15.39
C LEU A 242 36.86 10.11 -14.04
N ALA A 243 37.56 10.51 -12.99
CA ALA A 243 36.97 10.80 -11.68
C ALA A 243 35.98 11.98 -11.77
N ALA A 244 36.37 13.10 -12.38
CA ALA A 244 35.50 14.25 -12.56
C ALA A 244 34.25 13.93 -13.42
N GLN A 245 34.43 13.13 -14.48
CA GLN A 245 33.29 12.64 -15.28
C GLN A 245 32.37 11.72 -14.47
N THR A 246 32.95 10.82 -13.66
CA THR A 246 32.20 9.91 -12.78
C THR A 246 31.34 10.69 -11.79
N GLU A 247 31.92 11.67 -11.09
CA GLU A 247 31.22 12.53 -10.14
C GLU A 247 30.09 13.32 -10.80
N THR A 248 30.36 13.93 -11.96
CA THR A 248 29.37 14.71 -12.71
C THR A 248 28.19 13.85 -13.15
N LEU A 249 28.46 12.65 -13.67
CA LEU A 249 27.41 11.73 -14.12
C LEU A 249 26.59 11.19 -12.95
N LEU A 250 27.22 10.83 -11.83
CA LEU A 250 26.52 10.40 -10.61
C LEU A 250 25.59 11.49 -10.08
N THR A 251 26.10 12.72 -9.97
CA THR A 251 25.32 13.87 -9.51
C THR A 251 24.14 14.17 -10.43
N THR A 252 24.34 14.12 -11.75
CA THR A 252 23.28 14.34 -12.75
C THR A 252 22.18 13.27 -12.66
N LEU A 253 22.57 12.00 -12.47
CA LEU A 253 21.62 10.89 -12.32
C LEU A 253 20.77 11.03 -11.07
N ILE A 254 21.38 11.40 -9.94
CA ILE A 254 20.68 11.61 -8.68
C ILE A 254 19.78 12.85 -8.77
N ALA A 255 20.26 13.96 -9.35
CA ALA A 255 19.46 15.16 -9.58
C ALA A 255 18.17 14.85 -10.36
N GLY A 256 18.25 14.07 -11.44
CA GLY A 256 17.07 13.69 -12.22
C GLY A 256 16.06 12.85 -11.43
N ARG A 257 16.53 11.90 -10.60
CA ARG A 257 15.66 11.10 -9.72
C ARG A 257 15.02 11.96 -8.62
N LEU A 258 15.80 12.86 -8.02
CA LEU A 258 15.34 13.79 -7.00
C LEU A 258 14.27 14.72 -7.54
N LEU A 259 14.52 15.38 -8.68
CA LEU A 259 13.54 16.25 -9.34
C LEU A 259 12.21 15.53 -9.57
N ALA A 260 12.24 14.34 -10.19
CA ALA A 260 11.03 13.56 -10.44
C ALA A 260 10.29 13.19 -9.13
N THR A 261 11.03 12.82 -8.09
CA THR A 261 10.45 12.43 -6.79
C THR A 261 9.85 13.64 -6.05
N LEU A 262 10.53 14.79 -6.10
CA LEU A 262 10.07 16.03 -5.48
C LEU A 262 8.82 16.58 -6.19
N GLU A 263 8.80 16.58 -7.52
CA GLU A 263 7.63 17.01 -8.31
C GLU A 263 6.41 16.10 -8.05
N LEU A 264 6.63 14.78 -7.96
CA LEU A 264 5.55 13.84 -7.60
C LEU A 264 5.01 14.10 -6.20
N ARG A 265 5.89 14.40 -5.23
CA ARG A 265 5.51 14.66 -3.84
C ARG A 265 4.78 16.00 -3.68
N LEU A 266 5.21 17.03 -4.40
CA LEU A 266 4.61 18.37 -4.35
C LEU A 266 3.34 18.47 -5.22
N GLY A 267 3.19 17.61 -6.24
CA GLY A 267 2.10 17.67 -7.21
C GLY A 267 2.18 18.87 -8.16
N GLU A 268 3.30 19.59 -8.16
CA GLU A 268 3.59 20.77 -8.98
C GLU A 268 5.01 20.66 -9.55
N SER A 269 5.25 21.25 -10.73
CA SER A 269 6.58 21.26 -11.33
C SER A 269 7.48 22.27 -10.62
N LEU A 270 8.76 21.90 -10.45
CA LEU A 270 9.80 22.79 -9.92
C LEU A 270 10.34 23.76 -10.98
N GLY A 271 9.95 23.59 -12.25
CA GLY A 271 10.44 24.43 -13.35
C GLY A 271 11.94 24.24 -13.65
N LEU A 272 12.50 23.10 -13.24
CA LEU A 272 13.90 22.72 -13.46
C LEU A 272 13.96 21.53 -14.41
N ASN A 273 14.91 21.55 -15.36
CA ASN A 273 15.25 20.35 -16.12
C ASN A 273 16.57 19.79 -15.59
N ALA A 274 16.69 18.45 -15.53
CA ALA A 274 17.93 17.80 -15.14
C ALA A 274 19.12 18.17 -16.06
N GLY A 275 18.85 18.51 -17.32
CA GLY A 275 19.86 19.00 -18.27
C GLY A 275 20.33 20.44 -18.03
N ASP A 276 19.58 21.22 -17.25
CA ASP A 276 19.90 22.62 -16.88
C ASP A 276 20.67 22.70 -15.54
N LEU A 277 20.95 21.55 -14.89
CA LEU A 277 21.70 21.44 -13.64
C LEU A 277 23.17 20.95 -13.80
N PRO A 278 23.91 21.19 -14.91
CA PRO A 278 25.26 20.64 -15.03
C PRO A 278 26.25 21.33 -14.10
N ALA A 279 27.17 20.53 -13.56
CA ALA A 279 28.36 20.92 -12.78
C ALA A 279 28.11 21.57 -11.41
N LEU A 280 26.90 21.47 -10.85
CA LEU A 280 26.69 21.82 -9.43
C LEU A 280 27.33 20.76 -8.53
N SER A 281 27.98 21.24 -7.47
CA SER A 281 28.30 20.39 -6.31
C SER A 281 27.00 19.89 -5.65
N TRP A 282 27.12 18.83 -4.85
CA TRP A 282 25.97 18.33 -4.09
C TRP A 282 25.32 19.42 -3.20
N GLU A 283 26.14 20.25 -2.54
CA GLU A 283 25.65 21.33 -1.67
C GLU A 283 24.85 22.37 -2.46
N GLU A 284 25.32 22.77 -3.65
CA GLU A 284 24.62 23.73 -4.51
C GLU A 284 23.33 23.13 -5.09
N LEU A 285 23.36 21.87 -5.51
CA LEU A 285 22.18 21.14 -5.97
C LEU A 285 21.12 21.07 -4.87
N ARG A 286 21.53 20.67 -3.66
CA ARG A 286 20.66 20.60 -2.48
C ARG A 286 20.02 21.96 -2.20
N ALA A 287 20.82 23.02 -2.10
CA ALA A 287 20.32 24.36 -1.83
C ALA A 287 19.32 24.83 -2.90
N THR A 288 19.62 24.57 -4.17
CA THR A 288 18.72 24.90 -5.29
C THR A 288 17.39 24.16 -5.18
N LEU A 289 17.42 22.85 -4.90
CA LEU A 289 16.21 22.05 -4.74
C LEU A 289 15.37 22.51 -3.53
N GLU A 290 16.02 22.76 -2.38
CA GLU A 290 15.35 23.26 -1.17
C GLU A 290 14.66 24.60 -1.43
N GLU A 291 15.36 25.55 -2.08
CA GLU A 291 14.82 26.86 -2.41
C GLU A 291 13.62 26.74 -3.36
N ARG A 292 13.73 25.93 -4.43
CA ARG A 292 12.62 25.73 -5.38
C ARG A 292 11.41 25.07 -4.72
N CYS A 293 11.62 24.07 -3.88
CA CYS A 293 10.53 23.45 -3.12
C CYS A 293 9.84 24.48 -2.20
N ALA A 294 10.61 25.32 -1.48
CA ALA A 294 10.06 26.36 -0.63
C ALA A 294 9.25 27.40 -1.42
N GLN A 295 9.74 27.83 -2.60
CA GLN A 295 9.04 28.74 -3.50
C GLN A 295 7.70 28.15 -3.97
N VAL A 296 7.66 26.86 -4.34
CA VAL A 296 6.42 26.18 -4.76
C VAL A 296 5.40 26.12 -3.62
N LEU A 297 5.83 25.76 -2.40
CA LEU A 297 4.94 25.71 -1.24
C LEU A 297 4.39 27.11 -0.88
N ALA A 298 5.23 28.15 -0.93
CA ALA A 298 4.79 29.53 -0.71
C ALA A 298 3.80 30.01 -1.79
N ALA A 299 4.06 29.70 -3.06
CA ALA A 299 3.15 30.03 -4.16
C ALA A 299 1.81 29.29 -4.04
N ARG A 300 1.81 28.02 -3.61
CA ARG A 300 0.59 27.26 -3.28
C ARG A 300 -0.19 27.95 -2.17
N ARG A 301 0.49 28.40 -1.11
CA ARG A 301 -0.13 29.13 0.01
C ARG A 301 -0.83 30.40 -0.44
N GLU A 302 -0.15 31.24 -1.22
CA GLU A 302 -0.73 32.47 -1.74
C GLU A 302 -1.93 32.19 -2.66
N ARG A 303 -1.83 31.19 -3.54
CA ARG A 303 -2.92 30.79 -4.45
C ARG A 303 -4.17 30.30 -3.72
N LEU A 304 -4.02 29.65 -2.57
CA LEU A 304 -5.13 29.11 -1.79
C LEU A 304 -5.72 30.12 -0.80
N LEU A 305 -4.88 30.84 -0.06
CA LEU A 305 -5.27 31.63 1.12
C LEU A 305 -4.91 33.13 1.05
N GLY A 306 -4.21 33.56 0.00
CA GLY A 306 -3.90 34.97 -0.26
C GLY A 306 -5.15 35.84 -0.36
N ALA A 307 -4.97 37.14 -0.64
CA ALA A 307 -6.08 38.09 -0.70
C ALA A 307 -7.16 37.68 -1.71
N GLU A 308 -6.75 37.11 -2.85
CA GLU A 308 -7.64 36.57 -3.90
C GLU A 308 -7.63 35.01 -3.95
N GLY A 309 -7.21 34.39 -2.84
CA GLY A 309 -7.03 32.94 -2.72
C GLY A 309 -8.30 32.15 -3.04
N GLN A 310 -8.15 30.97 -3.65
CA GLN A 310 -9.29 30.12 -4.04
C GLN A 310 -10.19 29.77 -2.86
N ILE A 311 -9.61 29.38 -1.72
CA ILE A 311 -10.37 28.97 -0.54
C ILE A 311 -11.12 30.17 0.02
N ARG A 312 -10.48 31.35 0.09
CA ARG A 312 -11.12 32.58 0.58
C ARG A 312 -12.34 32.95 -0.27
N ARG A 313 -12.22 32.91 -1.60
CA ARG A 313 -13.32 33.23 -2.52
C ARG A 313 -14.46 32.21 -2.43
N ASP A 314 -14.14 30.92 -2.46
CA ASP A 314 -15.15 29.86 -2.38
C ASP A 314 -15.87 29.88 -1.03
N LEU A 315 -15.13 30.12 0.06
CA LEU A 315 -15.68 30.21 1.41
C LEU A 315 -16.59 31.45 1.57
N ALA A 316 -16.16 32.62 1.11
CA ALA A 316 -16.99 33.82 1.15
C ALA A 316 -18.33 33.60 0.42
N ALA A 317 -18.29 32.99 -0.77
CA ALA A 317 -19.48 32.66 -1.54
C ALA A 317 -20.38 31.61 -0.85
N ALA A 318 -19.79 30.65 -0.12
CA ALA A 318 -20.55 29.65 0.62
C ALA A 318 -21.21 30.25 1.88
N LEU A 319 -20.50 31.13 2.59
CA LEU A 319 -21.00 31.82 3.77
C LEU A 319 -22.16 32.77 3.45
N GLU A 320 -22.15 33.45 2.30
CA GLU A 320 -23.28 34.27 1.84
C GLU A 320 -24.58 33.46 1.63
N ARG A 321 -24.45 32.15 1.35
CA ARG A 321 -25.57 31.24 1.13
C ARG A 321 -25.93 30.42 2.37
N LEU A 322 -25.26 30.65 3.48
CA LEU A 322 -25.45 29.90 4.71
C LEU A 322 -26.78 30.30 5.36
N GLU A 323 -27.71 29.35 5.47
CA GLU A 323 -29.00 29.59 6.14
C GLU A 323 -28.88 29.51 7.66
N GLU A 324 -28.13 28.51 8.16
CA GLU A 324 -27.91 28.27 9.59
C GLU A 324 -26.46 27.88 9.86
N ASP A 325 -25.90 28.37 10.96
CA ASP A 325 -24.61 27.94 11.49
C ASP A 325 -24.82 26.79 12.49
N ASN A 326 -24.61 25.57 12.01
CA ASN A 326 -24.65 24.34 12.80
C ASN A 326 -23.54 23.37 12.36
N ASP A 327 -23.33 22.29 13.12
CA ASP A 327 -22.28 21.30 12.84
C ASP A 327 -22.31 20.76 11.40
N GLN A 328 -23.50 20.53 10.84
CA GLN A 328 -23.65 20.03 9.46
C GLN A 328 -23.14 21.02 8.42
N SER A 329 -23.49 22.30 8.61
CA SER A 329 -23.03 23.38 7.76
C SER A 329 -21.51 23.61 7.89
N ARG A 330 -20.96 23.53 9.11
CA ARG A 330 -19.51 23.64 9.38
C ARG A 330 -18.73 22.49 8.73
N LEU A 331 -19.23 21.26 8.83
CA LEU A 331 -18.65 20.09 8.14
C LEU A 331 -18.66 20.24 6.62
N HIS A 332 -19.74 20.80 6.05
CA HIS A 332 -19.80 21.10 4.62
C HIS A 332 -18.74 22.13 4.21
N LEU A 333 -18.59 23.21 4.99
CA LEU A 333 -17.58 24.24 4.76
C LEU A 333 -16.15 23.68 4.88
N LEU A 334 -15.87 22.84 5.90
CA LEU A 334 -14.58 22.13 6.03
C LEU A 334 -14.28 21.28 4.79
N GLY A 335 -15.27 20.54 4.29
CA GLY A 335 -15.17 19.74 3.07
C GLY A 335 -14.84 20.60 1.85
N LEU A 336 -15.56 21.72 1.68
CA LEU A 336 -15.35 22.68 0.59
C LEU A 336 -13.95 23.32 0.60
N MET A 337 -13.40 23.62 1.78
CA MET A 337 -12.04 24.17 1.87
C MET A 337 -10.97 23.12 1.52
N SER A 338 -11.20 21.85 1.91
CA SER A 338 -10.27 20.76 1.67
C SER A 338 -10.24 20.27 0.21
N GLN A 339 -11.31 20.48 -0.56
CA GLN A 339 -11.45 19.96 -1.92
C GLN A 339 -11.63 21.08 -2.95
N GLY A 340 -11.03 20.90 -4.13
CA GLY A 340 -11.23 21.76 -5.29
C GLY A 340 -11.73 20.97 -6.48
N THR A 341 -12.29 21.66 -7.47
CA THR A 341 -12.73 21.03 -8.72
C THR A 341 -12.06 21.68 -9.93
N ARG A 342 -11.59 20.86 -10.89
CA ARG A 342 -11.04 21.32 -12.17
C ARG A 342 -11.78 20.61 -13.30
N LEU A 343 -12.07 21.31 -14.38
CA LEU A 343 -12.58 20.70 -15.60
C LEU A 343 -11.40 20.15 -16.40
N ILE A 344 -11.40 18.85 -16.67
CA ILE A 344 -10.40 18.16 -17.49
C ILE A 344 -11.12 17.57 -18.69
N PHE A 345 -10.49 17.68 -19.87
CA PHE A 345 -10.96 16.97 -21.05
C PHE A 345 -10.41 15.55 -21.04
N ASP A 346 -11.30 14.56 -21.05
CA ASP A 346 -10.92 13.16 -21.20
C ASP A 346 -10.46 12.92 -22.65
N ALA A 347 -9.18 12.64 -22.83
CA ALA A 347 -8.55 12.45 -24.14
C ALA A 347 -9.15 11.27 -24.95
N ARG A 348 -9.83 10.31 -24.29
CA ARG A 348 -10.45 9.16 -24.97
C ARG A 348 -11.90 9.41 -25.35
N THR A 349 -12.64 10.19 -24.56
CA THR A 349 -14.08 10.41 -24.77
C THR A 349 -14.41 11.80 -25.30
N HIS A 350 -13.43 12.71 -25.39
CA HIS A 350 -13.61 14.13 -25.73
C HIS A 350 -14.68 14.84 -24.89
N GLN A 351 -14.99 14.32 -23.70
CA GLN A 351 -15.96 14.91 -22.78
C GLN A 351 -15.24 15.66 -21.67
N GLN A 352 -15.86 16.76 -21.23
CA GLN A 352 -15.43 17.47 -20.03
C GLN A 352 -15.81 16.63 -18.81
N LYS A 353 -14.82 16.23 -18.01
CA LYS A 353 -14.99 15.60 -16.71
C LYS A 353 -14.55 16.56 -15.62
N ARG A 354 -15.35 16.67 -14.57
CA ARG A 354 -14.98 17.39 -13.35
C ARG A 354 -14.09 16.48 -12.51
N LEU A 355 -12.83 16.84 -12.32
CA LEU A 355 -11.92 16.17 -11.40
C LEU A 355 -11.94 16.91 -10.06
N VAL A 356 -12.24 16.19 -8.98
CA VAL A 356 -12.06 16.67 -7.61
C VAL A 356 -10.61 16.41 -7.21
N PHE A 357 -9.94 17.39 -6.63
CA PHE A 357 -8.57 17.27 -6.12
C PHE A 357 -8.50 17.83 -4.69
N THR A 358 -7.59 17.30 -3.89
CA THR A 358 -7.36 17.81 -2.53
C THR A 358 -6.56 19.10 -2.57
N ARG A 359 -7.06 20.14 -1.88
CA ARG A 359 -6.41 21.44 -1.71
C ARG A 359 -5.56 21.49 -0.45
N ILE A 360 -6.07 20.91 0.66
CA ILE A 360 -5.44 20.89 1.98
C ILE A 360 -5.70 19.54 2.64
N HIS A 361 -4.70 18.99 3.30
CA HIS A 361 -4.79 17.78 4.11
C HIS A 361 -4.88 18.12 5.61
N TYR A 362 -6.06 17.95 6.21
CA TYR A 362 -6.25 18.26 7.63
C TYR A 362 -5.57 17.28 8.60
N THR A 363 -5.14 16.11 8.12
CA THR A 363 -4.53 15.07 8.96
C THR A 363 -3.27 15.55 9.69
N TYR A 364 -2.55 16.51 9.13
CA TYR A 364 -1.34 17.06 9.75
C TYR A 364 -1.70 17.99 10.92
N LEU A 365 -2.60 18.97 10.70
CA LEU A 365 -3.07 19.83 11.79
C LEU A 365 -3.77 19.04 12.89
N ALA A 366 -4.61 18.07 12.55
CA ALA A 366 -5.24 17.23 13.56
C ALA A 366 -4.20 16.41 14.34
N ALA A 367 -3.08 16.01 13.74
CA ALA A 367 -2.00 15.36 14.47
C ALA A 367 -1.37 16.32 15.50
N ASP A 368 -1.13 17.57 15.12
CA ASP A 368 -0.59 18.61 15.99
C ASP A 368 -1.55 18.92 17.15
N LEU A 369 -2.86 19.05 16.87
CA LEU A 369 -3.90 19.27 17.88
C LEU A 369 -3.98 18.13 18.91
N LEU A 370 -3.68 16.91 18.47
CA LEU A 370 -3.68 15.75 19.35
C LEU A 370 -2.35 15.57 20.09
N ALA A 371 -1.28 16.32 19.80
CA ALA A 371 0.09 16.01 20.23
C ALA A 371 0.25 15.82 21.75
N GLU A 372 -0.49 16.56 22.56
CA GLU A 372 -0.41 16.51 24.03
C GLU A 372 -1.30 15.43 24.67
N ILE A 373 -2.14 14.75 23.89
CA ILE A 373 -3.04 13.71 24.40
C ILE A 373 -2.25 12.41 24.66
N SER A 374 -2.54 11.77 25.80
CA SER A 374 -1.95 10.48 26.16
C SER A 374 -2.39 9.36 25.19
N THR A 375 -1.58 8.32 25.06
CA THR A 375 -1.90 7.19 24.16
C THR A 375 -3.17 6.45 24.58
N GLU A 376 -3.42 6.34 25.88
CA GLU A 376 -4.62 5.70 26.42
C GLU A 376 -5.88 6.53 26.13
N ASP A 377 -5.82 7.84 26.38
CA ASP A 377 -6.95 8.75 26.12
C ASP A 377 -7.25 8.87 24.63
N LEU A 378 -6.21 8.94 23.80
CA LEU A 378 -6.37 8.99 22.34
C LEU A 378 -7.04 7.71 21.82
N ALA A 379 -6.60 6.54 22.29
CA ALA A 379 -7.22 5.27 21.91
C ALA A 379 -8.69 5.21 22.36
N ALA A 380 -9.01 5.69 23.57
CA ALA A 380 -10.38 5.76 24.07
C ALA A 380 -11.27 6.67 23.21
N GLN A 381 -10.80 7.88 22.89
CA GLN A 381 -11.54 8.83 22.05
C GLN A 381 -11.79 8.30 20.63
N ILE A 382 -10.80 7.64 20.03
CA ILE A 382 -10.95 7.01 18.71
C ILE A 382 -11.99 5.89 18.77
N LEU A 383 -11.95 5.03 19.80
CA LEU A 383 -12.89 3.91 19.94
C LEU A 383 -14.32 4.39 20.21
N GLU A 384 -14.49 5.45 21.00
CA GLU A 384 -15.77 6.10 21.21
C GLU A 384 -16.34 6.64 19.89
N HIS A 385 -15.53 7.37 19.12
CA HIS A 385 -15.92 7.89 17.81
C HIS A 385 -16.30 6.78 16.82
N LEU A 386 -15.48 5.73 16.70
CA LEU A 386 -15.76 4.61 15.80
C LEU A 386 -17.00 3.82 16.20
N THR A 387 -17.28 3.72 17.50
CA THR A 387 -18.52 3.12 18.01
C THR A 387 -19.73 3.98 17.64
N ALA A 388 -19.64 5.30 17.81
CA ALA A 388 -20.68 6.24 17.36
C ALA A 388 -20.89 6.16 15.84
N ALA A 389 -19.83 5.96 15.06
CA ALA A 389 -19.91 5.75 13.61
C ALA A 389 -20.68 4.46 13.26
N GLN A 390 -20.39 3.34 13.94
CA GLN A 390 -21.13 2.08 13.75
C GLN A 390 -22.61 2.25 14.10
N GLU A 391 -22.93 3.00 15.16
CA GLU A 391 -24.32 3.29 15.52
C GLU A 391 -25.03 4.15 14.50
N ALA A 392 -24.37 5.20 14.00
CA ALA A 392 -24.91 6.07 12.95
C ALA A 392 -25.21 5.28 11.67
N GLN A 393 -24.28 4.42 11.24
CA GLN A 393 -24.49 3.52 10.10
C GLN A 393 -25.65 2.55 10.34
N ARG A 394 -25.72 1.93 11.53
CA ARG A 394 -26.82 1.04 11.91
C ARG A 394 -28.17 1.75 11.81
N ARG A 395 -28.28 2.96 12.36
CA ARG A 395 -29.50 3.78 12.28
C ARG A 395 -29.84 4.11 10.83
N ALA A 396 -28.84 4.51 10.03
CA ALA A 396 -29.02 4.84 8.62
C ALA A 396 -29.54 3.65 7.79
N PHE A 397 -28.96 2.46 7.98
CA PHE A 397 -29.43 1.23 7.32
C PHE A 397 -30.85 0.88 7.74
N GLY A 398 -31.14 0.95 9.05
CA GLY A 398 -32.45 0.69 9.60
C GLY A 398 -33.54 1.59 9.02
N GLU A 399 -33.29 2.90 8.99
CA GLU A 399 -34.24 3.90 8.47
C GLU A 399 -34.45 3.73 6.96
N THR A 400 -33.36 3.58 6.21
CA THR A 400 -33.42 3.45 4.74
C THR A 400 -34.25 2.23 4.33
N GLU A 401 -33.99 1.08 4.96
CA GLU A 401 -34.70 -0.16 4.66
C GLU A 401 -36.14 -0.14 5.19
N TYR A 402 -36.38 0.46 6.36
CA TYR A 402 -37.73 0.65 6.89
C TYR A 402 -38.59 1.47 5.94
N GLN A 403 -38.08 2.59 5.44
CA GLN A 403 -38.79 3.43 4.47
C GLN A 403 -39.04 2.69 3.15
N ARG A 404 -38.07 1.90 2.67
CA ARG A 404 -38.23 1.05 1.48
C ARG A 404 -39.39 0.06 1.65
N LEU A 405 -39.42 -0.68 2.78
CA LEU A 405 -40.47 -1.66 3.08
C LEU A 405 -41.84 -1.01 3.27
N ARG A 406 -41.87 0.17 3.88
CA ARG A 406 -43.09 0.96 4.05
C ARG A 406 -43.65 1.39 2.69
N GLN A 407 -42.79 1.88 1.79
CA GLN A 407 -43.19 2.29 0.44
C GLN A 407 -43.63 1.12 -0.44
N SER A 408 -43.03 -0.06 -0.28
CA SER A 408 -43.43 -1.27 -1.02
C SER A 408 -44.69 -1.94 -0.46
N GLY A 409 -45.22 -1.49 0.69
CA GLY A 409 -46.33 -2.12 1.39
C GLY A 409 -45.99 -3.47 2.03
N GLN A 410 -44.70 -3.80 2.15
CA GLN A 410 -44.20 -5.08 2.69
C GLN A 410 -43.72 -4.96 4.14
N LEU A 411 -43.95 -3.83 4.80
CA LEU A 411 -43.53 -3.60 6.17
C LEU A 411 -44.34 -4.46 7.16
N PRO A 412 -43.71 -5.38 7.91
CA PRO A 412 -44.39 -6.14 8.94
C PRO A 412 -44.79 -5.23 10.13
N PRO A 413 -45.94 -5.45 10.80
CA PRO A 413 -46.47 -4.51 11.81
C PRO A 413 -45.61 -4.27 13.05
N VAL A 414 -44.72 -5.22 13.40
CA VAL A 414 -43.92 -5.21 14.66
C VAL A 414 -42.46 -4.81 14.39
N LEU A 415 -42.08 -4.63 13.13
CA LEU A 415 -40.68 -4.43 12.74
C LEU A 415 -40.28 -2.96 12.92
N THR A 416 -39.28 -2.66 13.76
CA THR A 416 -38.79 -1.28 13.98
C THR A 416 -37.55 -0.99 13.12
N PRO A 417 -37.27 0.28 12.78
CA PRO A 417 -36.02 0.66 12.10
C PRO A 417 -34.78 0.17 12.84
N GLU A 418 -34.78 0.22 14.17
CA GLU A 418 -33.65 -0.23 14.99
C GLU A 418 -33.41 -1.74 14.87
N ALA A 419 -34.46 -2.56 14.94
CA ALA A 419 -34.35 -4.01 14.79
C ALA A 419 -33.84 -4.40 13.38
N ILE A 420 -34.31 -3.70 12.35
CA ILE A 420 -33.82 -3.87 10.97
C ILE A 420 -32.34 -3.50 10.89
N GLY A 421 -31.96 -2.34 11.43
CA GLY A 421 -30.59 -1.86 11.43
C GLY A 421 -29.62 -2.85 12.09
N ARG A 422 -29.96 -3.36 13.28
CA ARG A 422 -29.16 -4.39 13.99
C ARG A 422 -28.99 -5.64 13.13
N ARG A 423 -30.06 -6.13 12.53
CA ARG A 423 -30.01 -7.32 11.66
C ARG A 423 -29.11 -7.10 10.44
N ILE A 424 -29.26 -5.97 9.75
CA ILE A 424 -28.42 -5.63 8.59
C ILE A 424 -26.96 -5.52 9.00
N GLN A 425 -26.67 -4.80 10.09
CA GLN A 425 -25.31 -4.65 10.60
C GLN A 425 -24.66 -6.01 10.93
N THR A 426 -25.38 -6.90 11.63
CA THR A 426 -24.89 -8.26 11.88
C THR A 426 -24.62 -9.04 10.59
N GLN A 427 -25.49 -8.91 9.57
CA GLN A 427 -25.27 -9.57 8.28
C GLN A 427 -24.03 -9.03 7.57
N ILE A 428 -23.81 -7.71 7.60
CA ILE A 428 -22.60 -7.07 7.08
C ILE A 428 -21.36 -7.59 7.80
N TYR A 429 -21.37 -7.58 9.14
CA TYR A 429 -20.25 -8.09 9.94
C TYR A 429 -19.93 -9.54 9.60
N ARG A 430 -20.96 -10.39 9.50
CA ARG A 430 -20.80 -11.79 9.11
C ARG A 430 -20.16 -11.92 7.74
N GLN A 431 -20.64 -11.19 6.75
CA GLN A 431 -20.10 -11.24 5.40
C GLN A 431 -18.64 -10.76 5.34
N VAL A 432 -18.33 -9.65 6.03
CA VAL A 432 -16.97 -9.09 6.06
C VAL A 432 -16.00 -10.03 6.80
N LEU A 433 -16.37 -10.53 7.97
CA LEU A 433 -15.57 -11.48 8.76
C LEU A 433 -15.30 -12.77 7.99
N LEU A 434 -16.36 -13.42 7.49
CA LEU A 434 -16.21 -14.68 6.75
C LEU A 434 -15.44 -14.49 5.45
N GLY A 435 -15.67 -13.37 4.75
CA GLY A 435 -14.94 -13.04 3.52
C GLY A 435 -13.45 -12.89 3.78
N ALA A 436 -13.07 -12.06 4.75
CA ALA A 436 -11.66 -11.85 5.12
C ALA A 436 -10.99 -13.13 5.61
N MET A 437 -11.65 -13.88 6.51
CA MET A 437 -11.13 -15.16 7.01
C MET A 437 -10.93 -16.18 5.89
N THR A 438 -11.88 -16.29 4.95
CA THR A 438 -11.80 -17.28 3.87
C THR A 438 -10.70 -16.94 2.88
N GLU A 439 -10.63 -15.68 2.44
CA GLU A 439 -9.64 -15.19 1.48
C GLU A 439 -8.22 -15.39 2.00
N LEU A 440 -7.94 -14.91 3.21
CA LEU A 440 -6.59 -14.93 3.78
C LEU A 440 -6.18 -16.32 4.28
N TRP A 441 -7.13 -17.16 4.71
CA TRP A 441 -6.83 -18.54 5.10
C TRP A 441 -6.36 -19.39 3.92
N VAL A 442 -6.95 -19.20 2.74
CA VAL A 442 -6.53 -19.93 1.53
C VAL A 442 -5.09 -19.55 1.16
N ASP A 443 -4.77 -18.26 1.13
CA ASP A 443 -3.41 -17.79 0.87
C ASP A 443 -2.41 -18.32 1.92
N TYR A 444 -2.79 -18.28 3.19
CA TYR A 444 -1.98 -18.85 4.27
C TYR A 444 -1.67 -20.34 4.08
N LEU A 445 -2.67 -21.16 3.74
CA LEU A 445 -2.46 -22.60 3.48
C LEU A 445 -1.45 -22.84 2.35
N THR A 446 -1.53 -22.05 1.28
CA THR A 446 -0.56 -22.12 0.18
C THR A 446 0.85 -21.77 0.65
N ARG A 447 1.00 -20.71 1.47
CA ARG A 447 2.31 -20.31 1.99
C ARG A 447 2.90 -21.34 2.95
N VAL A 448 2.11 -21.97 3.81
CA VAL A 448 2.62 -23.01 4.73
C VAL A 448 3.01 -24.29 3.99
N GLU A 449 2.28 -24.66 2.94
CA GLU A 449 2.67 -25.78 2.08
C GLU A 449 4.03 -25.51 1.41
N ALA A 450 4.23 -24.30 0.89
CA ALA A 450 5.52 -23.88 0.33
C ALA A 450 6.64 -23.88 1.39
N LEU A 451 6.34 -23.40 2.60
CA LEU A 451 7.26 -23.42 3.73
C LEU A 451 7.76 -24.84 4.05
N ARG A 452 6.83 -25.81 4.13
CA ARG A 452 7.16 -27.21 4.40
C ARG A 452 8.16 -27.78 3.38
N VAL A 453 7.97 -27.47 2.09
CA VAL A 453 8.89 -27.90 1.03
C VAL A 453 10.26 -27.24 1.16
N SER A 454 10.30 -25.93 1.44
CA SER A 454 11.56 -25.16 1.55
C SER A 454 12.44 -25.63 2.72
N ILE A 455 11.86 -25.86 3.90
CA ILE A 455 12.59 -26.32 5.09
C ILE A 455 13.16 -27.74 4.89
N GLY A 456 12.45 -28.57 4.11
CA GLY A 456 12.98 -29.87 3.69
C GLY A 456 14.28 -29.77 2.88
N LEU A 457 14.48 -28.67 2.15
CA LEU A 457 15.70 -28.39 1.38
C LEU A 457 16.79 -27.72 2.24
N GLU A 458 16.43 -26.93 3.25
CA GLU A 458 17.35 -26.22 4.16
C GLU A 458 17.92 -27.07 5.31
N ALA A 459 17.39 -28.29 5.53
CA ALA A 459 17.85 -29.24 6.54
C ALA A 459 19.35 -29.61 6.46
N TYR A 460 20.06 -29.21 5.39
CA TYR A 460 21.52 -29.28 5.28
C TYR A 460 22.27 -28.33 6.24
N ALA A 461 21.61 -27.38 6.91
CA ALA A 461 22.22 -26.32 7.73
C ALA A 461 22.29 -26.59 9.26
N GLN A 462 22.35 -27.86 9.70
CA GLN A 462 22.60 -28.27 11.10
C GLN A 462 21.56 -27.83 12.17
N ARG A 463 20.36 -27.37 11.77
CA ARG A 463 19.24 -27.08 12.69
C ARG A 463 18.10 -28.09 12.49
N ASP A 464 17.33 -28.36 13.54
CA ASP A 464 16.16 -29.26 13.47
C ASP A 464 15.07 -28.63 12.58
N PRO A 465 14.75 -29.22 11.42
CA PRO A 465 13.77 -28.67 10.47
C PRO A 465 12.37 -28.52 11.07
N LEU A 466 11.98 -29.42 11.98
CA LEU A 466 10.65 -29.37 12.59
C LEU A 466 10.52 -28.16 13.54
N VAL A 467 11.59 -27.85 14.27
CA VAL A 467 11.62 -26.68 15.17
C VAL A 467 11.52 -25.39 14.36
N GLN A 468 12.26 -25.30 13.25
CA GLN A 468 12.19 -24.15 12.35
C GLN A 468 10.80 -23.98 11.75
N TYR A 469 10.21 -25.07 11.26
CA TYR A 469 8.86 -25.04 10.70
C TYR A 469 7.83 -24.57 11.73
N LYS A 470 7.88 -25.12 12.96
CA LYS A 470 6.97 -24.69 14.04
C LYS A 470 7.10 -23.20 14.34
N SER A 471 8.32 -22.68 14.40
CA SER A 471 8.57 -21.26 14.65
C SER A 471 8.02 -20.39 13.53
N GLN A 472 8.40 -20.67 12.28
CA GLN A 472 7.99 -19.87 11.12
C GLN A 472 6.47 -19.99 10.86
N ALA A 473 5.90 -21.18 10.97
CA ALA A 473 4.45 -21.37 10.83
C ALA A 473 3.67 -20.66 11.95
N SER A 474 4.20 -20.57 13.17
CA SER A 474 3.59 -19.80 14.25
C SER A 474 3.60 -18.30 13.96
N GLU A 475 4.72 -17.76 13.49
CA GLU A 475 4.85 -16.36 13.10
C GLU A 475 3.90 -16.02 11.93
N MET A 476 3.91 -16.84 10.88
CA MET A 476 3.00 -16.68 9.74
C MET A 476 1.53 -16.71 10.17
N PHE A 477 1.18 -17.55 11.16
CA PHE A 477 -0.19 -17.63 11.67
C PHE A 477 -0.58 -16.39 12.48
N GLN A 478 0.34 -15.83 13.29
CA GLN A 478 0.10 -14.56 13.99
C GLN A 478 -0.10 -13.41 13.00
N ASN A 479 0.69 -13.38 11.92
CA ASN A 479 0.53 -12.41 10.83
C ASN A 479 -0.82 -12.58 10.15
N LEU A 480 -1.25 -13.81 9.84
CA LEU A 480 -2.59 -14.09 9.31
C LEU A 480 -3.69 -13.51 10.20
N LEU A 481 -3.61 -13.69 11.53
CA LEU A 481 -4.63 -13.16 12.44
C LEU A 481 -4.65 -11.61 12.44
N ALA A 482 -3.47 -10.98 12.37
CA ALA A 482 -3.35 -9.53 12.25
C ALA A 482 -3.91 -9.02 10.90
N ASP A 483 -3.63 -9.73 9.80
CA ASP A 483 -4.11 -9.40 8.46
C ASP A 483 -5.63 -9.55 8.36
N ILE A 484 -6.20 -10.60 8.95
CA ILE A 484 -7.66 -10.77 9.05
C ILE A 484 -8.28 -9.59 9.79
N ARG A 485 -7.73 -9.22 10.96
CA ARG A 485 -8.22 -8.08 11.74
C ARG A 485 -8.16 -6.77 10.93
N ALA A 486 -7.02 -6.49 10.29
CA ALA A 486 -6.84 -5.30 9.47
C ALA A 486 -7.79 -5.27 8.25
N ALA A 487 -7.97 -6.41 7.57
CA ALA A 487 -8.87 -6.53 6.42
C ALA A 487 -10.34 -6.33 6.81
N VAL A 488 -10.75 -6.84 7.98
CA VAL A 488 -12.11 -6.66 8.51
C VAL A 488 -12.37 -5.18 8.79
N ILE A 489 -11.47 -4.52 9.53
CA ILE A 489 -11.63 -3.12 9.92
C ILE A 489 -11.59 -2.18 8.71
N GLY A 490 -10.74 -2.48 7.72
CA GLY A 490 -10.68 -1.73 6.47
C GLY A 490 -11.93 -1.85 5.59
N ARG A 491 -12.85 -2.78 5.90
CA ARG A 491 -14.06 -3.04 5.10
C ARG A 491 -15.35 -2.69 5.83
N ILE A 492 -15.39 -2.77 7.17
CA ILE A 492 -16.63 -2.65 7.96
C ILE A 492 -17.41 -1.36 7.67
N PHE A 493 -16.74 -0.21 7.72
CA PHE A 493 -17.40 1.10 7.56
C PHE A 493 -17.66 1.46 6.09
N LEU A 494 -16.88 0.90 5.16
CA LEU A 494 -17.01 1.18 3.73
C LEU A 494 -18.02 0.27 3.04
N TYR A 495 -18.49 -0.77 3.72
CA TYR A 495 -19.40 -1.75 3.13
C TYR A 495 -20.77 -1.13 2.84
N GLN A 496 -21.16 -1.16 1.57
CA GLN A 496 -22.50 -0.77 1.14
C GLN A 496 -23.34 -2.02 0.90
N PRO A 497 -24.43 -2.23 1.67
CA PRO A 497 -25.32 -3.34 1.41
C PRO A 497 -25.94 -3.19 0.01
N GLN A 498 -25.91 -4.26 -0.78
CA GLN A 498 -26.69 -4.31 -2.01
C GLN A 498 -28.17 -4.39 -1.66
N VAL A 499 -28.79 -3.22 -1.48
CA VAL A 499 -30.24 -3.12 -1.45
C VAL A 499 -30.71 -3.47 -2.85
N ALA A 500 -31.55 -4.49 -2.99
CA ALA A 500 -32.24 -4.76 -4.25
C ALA A 500 -33.15 -3.57 -4.56
N VAL A 501 -32.60 -2.57 -5.25
CA VAL A 501 -33.37 -1.48 -5.82
C VAL A 501 -34.09 -2.06 -7.03
N THR A 502 -35.35 -2.43 -6.89
CA THR A 502 -36.25 -2.49 -8.04
C THR A 502 -36.38 -1.06 -8.54
N PRO A 503 -35.93 -0.70 -9.76
CA PRO A 503 -35.99 0.66 -10.25
C PRO A 503 -37.44 0.99 -10.59
N ALA A 504 -38.20 1.48 -9.61
CA ALA A 504 -39.60 1.84 -9.78
C ALA A 504 -39.83 3.36 -9.65
N VAL A 505 -38.89 4.22 -10.05
CA VAL A 505 -39.17 5.68 -10.22
C VAL A 505 -38.38 6.34 -11.38
N ALA A 506 -37.77 5.59 -12.29
CA ALA A 506 -37.11 6.18 -13.47
C ALA A 506 -38.03 6.35 -14.70
N ALA A 507 -39.32 6.00 -14.60
CA ALA A 507 -40.24 5.98 -15.75
C ALA A 507 -41.23 7.16 -15.84
N SER A 508 -41.13 8.19 -14.98
CA SER A 508 -42.04 9.35 -15.05
C SER A 508 -41.45 10.63 -15.64
N SER A 509 -40.15 10.69 -15.94
CA SER A 509 -39.54 11.88 -16.58
C SER A 509 -39.26 11.70 -18.08
N ALA A 510 -39.43 10.50 -18.64
CA ALA A 510 -39.18 10.22 -20.05
C ALA A 510 -40.41 10.41 -20.97
N ALA A 511 -41.61 10.66 -20.41
CA ALA A 511 -42.86 10.72 -21.17
C ALA A 511 -43.29 12.12 -21.63
N ALA A 512 -42.51 13.19 -21.36
CA ALA A 512 -42.92 14.57 -21.64
C ALA A 512 -42.15 15.26 -22.79
N THR A 513 -41.39 14.54 -23.62
CA THR A 513 -40.58 15.19 -24.70
C THR A 513 -40.74 14.57 -26.08
N GLN A 514 -41.87 13.92 -26.38
CA GLN A 514 -42.19 13.53 -27.76
C GLN A 514 -43.64 13.84 -28.10
N ALA A 515 -43.90 15.09 -28.50
CA ALA A 515 -45.09 15.47 -29.25
C ALA A 515 -44.84 16.76 -30.05
N ALA A 516 -44.36 16.65 -31.30
CA ALA A 516 -44.74 17.46 -32.47
C ALA A 516 -43.87 17.12 -33.70
N PRO A 517 -44.37 17.27 -34.95
CA PRO A 517 -44.14 16.30 -36.01
C PRO A 517 -43.11 16.71 -37.07
N ALA A 518 -42.62 15.69 -37.77
CA ALA A 518 -41.71 15.78 -38.91
C ALA A 518 -42.38 16.40 -40.14
N ALA A 519 -41.77 17.47 -40.66
CA ALA A 519 -41.98 17.95 -42.02
C ALA A 519 -40.92 17.31 -42.94
N THR A 520 -41.39 16.70 -44.02
CA THR A 520 -40.60 16.16 -45.13
C THR A 520 -39.83 17.24 -45.89
N PRO A 521 -38.66 16.90 -46.46
CA PRO A 521 -38.21 17.54 -47.69
C PRO A 521 -38.15 16.55 -48.84
N THR A 522 -38.78 16.97 -49.92
CA THR A 522 -38.82 16.38 -51.26
C THR A 522 -37.45 16.34 -51.92
N SER A 523 -37.28 15.34 -52.78
CA SER A 523 -36.14 15.17 -53.68
C SER A 523 -36.13 16.23 -54.79
N SER A 524 -34.95 16.74 -55.13
CA SER A 524 -34.61 17.08 -56.51
C SER A 524 -33.09 16.98 -56.68
N GLY A 525 -32.67 16.22 -57.70
CA GLY A 525 -31.26 16.01 -57.99
C GLY A 525 -30.66 17.16 -58.80
N ASN A 526 -29.34 17.33 -58.70
CA ASN A 526 -28.56 17.59 -59.91
C ASN A 526 -27.09 17.19 -59.82
N LYS A 527 -26.54 16.96 -61.01
CA LYS A 527 -25.31 16.26 -61.40
C LYS A 527 -23.99 16.96 -61.05
N ARG A 528 -22.95 16.10 -60.91
CA ARG A 528 -21.56 16.22 -61.40
C ARG A 528 -20.70 17.42 -60.94
N LYS A 529 -19.52 17.12 -60.37
CA LYS A 529 -18.24 17.02 -61.11
C LYS A 529 -17.08 16.53 -60.22
N ARG A 530 -16.31 15.60 -60.79
CA ARG A 530 -14.94 15.24 -60.40
C ARG A 530 -14.02 16.45 -60.48
N HIS A 531 -13.04 16.53 -59.58
CA HIS A 531 -11.67 16.83 -59.99
C HIS A 531 -10.66 16.04 -59.15
N ARG A 532 -9.84 15.26 -59.85
CA ARG A 532 -8.53 14.79 -59.41
C ARG A 532 -7.57 15.98 -59.48
N ARG A 533 -6.70 16.10 -58.48
CA ARG A 533 -5.26 15.90 -58.65
C ARG A 533 -4.66 15.43 -57.33
#